data_AF-A0ABD4T3P4-F1
#
_entry.id   AF-A0ABD4T3P4-F1
#
_cell.length_a   1.000
_cell.length_b   1.000
_cell.length_c   1.000
_cell.angle_alpha   90.00
_cell.angle_beta   90.00
_cell.angle_gamma   90.00
#
_symmetry.space_group_name_H-M   'P 1'
#
loop_
_entity.id
_entity.type
_entity.pdbx_description
1 polymer ?
#
loop_
_entity_poly.entity_id
_entity_poly.type
_entity_poly.pdbx_seq_one_letter_code
_entity_poly.pdbx_strand_id
1 'polypeptide(L)'
;MPHSLVFNLIPKTLIPPGYLTGKHLHALFLNLVSSVDQALGDRLHAQTQNKAFALSPLQCRAPTDPLIWNYRQPIPAQTPCWWRVSLLDDRLFRHLMPLWLNLNPDKPWHLGPADLLITSVLG
;
A
#
# COMPACT_ATOMS: atom_id res chain seq x y z
N MET A 1 18.34 7.75 6.33
CA MET A 1 17.91 6.60 7.12
C MET A 1 16.63 6.03 6.51
N PRO A 2 16.53 4.71 6.31
CA PRO A 2 15.31 4.13 5.75
C PRO A 2 14.12 4.37 6.68
N HIS A 3 12.99 4.83 6.12
CA HIS A 3 11.75 5.05 6.83
C HIS A 3 10.76 3.94 6.51
N SER A 4 9.93 3.52 7.47
CA SER A 4 8.92 2.49 7.24
C SER A 4 7.54 3.03 7.55
N LEU A 5 6.67 2.95 6.55
CA LEU A 5 5.29 3.36 6.63
C LEU A 5 4.39 2.14 6.75
N VAL A 6 3.38 2.22 7.61
CA VAL A 6 2.33 1.21 7.74
C VAL A 6 0.99 1.82 7.39
N PHE A 7 0.40 1.35 6.30
CA PHE A 7 -0.94 1.69 5.86
C PHE A 7 -1.94 0.76 6.51
N ASN A 8 -2.92 1.33 7.20
CA ASN A 8 -4.09 0.62 7.68
C ASN A 8 -5.18 0.73 6.61
N LEU A 9 -5.65 -0.42 6.16
CA LEU A 9 -6.52 -0.57 5.00
C LEU A 9 -7.79 -1.32 5.38
N ILE A 10 -8.92 -0.92 4.80
CA ILE A 10 -10.18 -1.65 4.89
C ILE A 10 -10.72 -1.91 3.46
N PRO A 11 -10.87 -3.17 3.05
CA PRO A 11 -11.50 -3.51 1.79
C PRO A 11 -13.00 -3.21 1.81
N LYS A 12 -13.49 -2.53 0.78
CA LYS A 12 -14.93 -2.35 0.52
C LYS A 12 -15.53 -3.55 -0.20
N THR A 13 -14.72 -4.21 -1.02
CA THR A 13 -15.10 -5.44 -1.75
C THR A 13 -14.09 -6.54 -1.47
N LEU A 14 -14.48 -7.79 -1.76
CA LEU A 14 -13.63 -8.96 -1.52
C LEU A 14 -12.34 -8.89 -2.35
N ILE A 15 -11.19 -9.19 -1.73
CA ILE A 15 -9.89 -9.25 -2.41
C ILE A 15 -9.58 -10.72 -2.76
N PRO A 16 -9.47 -11.09 -4.04
CA PRO A 16 -9.11 -12.45 -4.41
C PRO A 16 -7.65 -12.78 -4.05
N PRO A 17 -7.32 -14.07 -3.84
CA PRO A 17 -5.94 -14.51 -3.74
C PRO A 17 -5.12 -14.09 -4.98
N GLY A 18 -3.85 -13.74 -4.78
CA GLY A 18 -2.93 -13.34 -5.86
C GLY A 18 -2.81 -11.83 -6.10
N TYR A 19 -3.70 -11.01 -5.51
CA TYR A 19 -3.60 -9.54 -5.58
C TYR A 19 -2.87 -8.90 -4.39
N LEU A 20 -2.41 -9.73 -3.46
CA LEU A 20 -1.89 -9.31 -2.16
C LEU A 20 -0.36 -9.15 -2.12
N THR A 21 0.31 -9.30 -3.26
CA THR A 21 1.76 -9.30 -3.36
C THR A 21 2.25 -8.68 -4.66
N GLY A 22 3.55 -8.34 -4.69
CA GLY A 22 4.29 -8.05 -5.91
C GLY A 22 3.71 -6.87 -6.71
N LYS A 23 3.40 -7.13 -7.99
CA LYS A 23 3.04 -6.10 -8.99
C LYS A 23 1.79 -5.28 -8.63
N HIS A 24 0.83 -5.86 -7.91
CA HIS A 24 -0.42 -5.18 -7.58
C HIS A 24 -0.21 -4.12 -6.48
N LEU A 25 0.53 -4.48 -5.43
CA LEU A 25 0.94 -3.52 -4.40
C LEU A 25 1.93 -2.49 -4.95
N HIS A 26 2.76 -2.88 -5.92
CA HIS A 26 3.62 -1.94 -6.64
C HIS A 26 2.82 -0.88 -7.40
N ALA A 27 1.82 -1.30 -8.18
CA ALA A 27 0.93 -0.39 -8.87
C ALA A 27 0.13 0.50 -7.90
N LEU A 28 -0.38 -0.08 -6.80
CA LEU A 28 -1.07 0.69 -5.76
C LEU A 28 -0.17 1.78 -5.17
N PHE A 29 1.09 1.46 -4.85
CA PHE A 29 2.03 2.44 -4.33
C PHE A 29 2.26 3.59 -5.31
N LEU A 30 2.52 3.27 -6.58
CA LEU A 30 2.74 4.30 -7.60
C LEU A 30 1.50 5.15 -7.83
N ASN A 31 0.31 4.56 -7.84
CA ASN A 31 -0.95 5.30 -7.95
C ASN A 31 -1.15 6.27 -6.77
N LEU A 32 -0.78 5.86 -5.56
CA LEU A 32 -0.80 6.75 -4.39
C LEU A 32 0.15 7.93 -4.63
N VAL A 33 1.42 7.67 -4.96
CA VAL A 33 2.41 8.72 -5.23
C VAL A 33 1.94 9.66 -6.34
N SER A 34 1.50 9.12 -7.48
CA SER A 34 1.03 9.88 -8.64
C SER A 34 -0.18 10.76 -8.32
N SER A 35 -1.01 10.40 -7.35
CA SER A 35 -2.17 11.21 -6.96
C SER A 35 -1.80 12.55 -6.31
N VAL A 36 -0.56 12.68 -5.84
CA VAL A 36 -0.03 13.90 -5.21
C VAL A 36 1.09 14.50 -6.04
N ASP A 37 1.95 13.67 -6.61
CA ASP A 37 3.00 14.08 -7.53
C ASP A 37 3.15 13.07 -8.67
N GLN A 38 2.51 13.39 -9.80
CA GLN A 38 2.58 12.59 -11.01
C GLN A 38 4.02 12.40 -11.50
N ALA A 39 4.84 13.47 -11.47
CA ALA A 39 6.21 13.41 -11.99
C ALA A 39 7.11 12.52 -11.14
N LEU A 40 6.91 12.51 -9.82
CA LEU A 40 7.58 11.57 -8.92
C LEU A 40 7.11 10.14 -9.19
N GLY A 41 5.81 9.91 -9.36
CA GLY A 41 5.26 8.60 -9.70
C GLY A 41 5.87 8.04 -10.98
N ASP A 42 5.95 8.84 -12.04
CA ASP A 42 6.55 8.46 -13.32
C ASP A 42 8.04 8.10 -13.18
N ARG A 43 8.78 8.89 -12.39
CA ARG A 43 10.20 8.62 -12.08
C ARG A 43 10.38 7.30 -11.34
N LEU A 44 9.59 7.06 -10.30
CA LEU A 44 9.64 5.81 -9.53
C LEU A 44 9.21 4.60 -10.37
N HIS A 45 8.27 4.79 -11.29
CA HIS A 45 7.85 3.75 -12.22
C HIS A 45 8.95 3.38 -13.23
N ALA A 46 9.65 4.40 -13.77
CA ALA A 46 10.75 4.22 -14.72
C ALA A 46 12.00 3.57 -14.11
N GLN A 47 12.15 3.58 -12.78
CA GLN A 47 13.27 2.93 -12.09
C GLN A 47 13.15 1.40 -12.14
N THR A 48 13.91 0.78 -13.04
CA THR A 48 13.98 -0.68 -13.20
C THR A 48 15.01 -1.34 -12.29
N GLN A 49 16.04 -0.61 -11.85
CA GLN A 49 17.10 -1.08 -10.96
C GLN A 49 17.23 -0.15 -9.74
N ASN A 50 17.62 -0.69 -8.58
CA ASN A 50 17.82 0.06 -7.32
C ASN A 50 16.63 0.95 -6.92
N LYS A 51 15.44 0.35 -6.81
CA LYS A 51 14.22 1.07 -6.40
C LYS A 51 14.43 1.75 -5.06
N ALA A 52 13.96 3.00 -4.95
CA ALA A 52 14.02 3.79 -3.72
C ALA A 52 13.06 3.31 -2.60
N PHE A 53 12.41 2.16 -2.78
CA PHE A 53 11.45 1.60 -1.83
C PHE A 53 11.33 0.08 -1.93
N ALA A 54 10.82 -0.53 -0.87
CA ALA A 54 10.45 -1.94 -0.77
C ALA A 54 9.04 -2.09 -0.21
N LEU A 55 8.32 -3.11 -0.67
CA LEU A 55 6.91 -3.35 -0.32
C LEU A 55 6.76 -4.70 0.37
N SER A 56 6.06 -4.73 1.50
CA SER A 56 5.60 -6.00 2.08
C SER A 56 4.40 -6.55 1.30
N PRO A 57 4.10 -7.85 1.42
CA PRO A 57 2.75 -8.36 1.20
C PRO A 57 1.70 -7.62 2.03
N LEU A 58 0.44 -7.69 1.60
CA LEU A 58 -0.69 -7.28 2.43
C LEU A 58 -0.86 -8.28 3.57
N GLN A 59 -0.96 -7.79 4.79
CA GLN A 59 -1.17 -8.58 6.00
C GLN A 59 -2.54 -8.28 6.55
N CYS A 60 -3.23 -9.26 7.11
CA CYS A 60 -4.49 -9.09 7.81
C CYS A 60 -4.54 -10.08 8.98
N ARG A 61 -5.45 -9.85 9.92
CA ARG A 61 -5.49 -10.63 11.15
C ARG A 61 -6.15 -11.98 10.89
N ALA A 62 -5.49 -13.07 11.25
CA ALA A 62 -6.15 -14.37 11.28
C ALA A 62 -7.11 -14.44 12.48
N PRO A 63 -8.21 -15.23 12.39
CA PRO A 63 -9.15 -15.40 13.51
C PRO A 63 -8.48 -15.88 14.82
N THR A 64 -7.36 -16.59 14.71
CA THR A 64 -6.63 -17.20 15.83
C THR A 64 -5.25 -16.55 16.09
N ASP A 65 -5.02 -15.37 15.52
CA ASP A 65 -3.96 -14.42 15.86
C ASP A 65 -2.50 -14.90 15.70
N PRO A 66 -2.08 -15.06 14.44
CA PRO A 66 -1.01 -14.17 13.97
C PRO A 66 -1.41 -13.34 12.73
N LEU A 67 -0.65 -12.25 12.46
CA LEU A 67 -0.68 -11.60 11.15
C LEU A 67 -0.22 -12.60 10.09
N ILE A 68 -1.10 -12.90 9.15
CA ILE A 68 -0.77 -13.77 8.02
C ILE A 68 -0.64 -12.94 6.76
N TRP A 69 0.18 -13.42 5.82
CA TRP A 69 0.42 -12.75 4.54
C TRP A 69 0.19 -13.68 3.34
N ASN A 70 0.15 -15.00 3.58
CA ASN A 70 -0.11 -16.00 2.55
C ASN A 70 -1.57 -16.46 2.64
N TYR A 71 -2.41 -15.83 1.82
CA TYR A 71 -3.84 -16.13 1.77
C TYR A 71 -4.16 -17.07 0.63
N ARG A 72 -4.69 -18.24 0.97
CA ARG A 72 -5.30 -19.16 0.00
C ARG A 72 -6.78 -18.88 -0.21
N GLN A 73 -7.41 -18.18 0.73
CA GLN A 73 -8.81 -17.77 0.66
C GLN A 73 -8.90 -16.27 0.38
N PRO A 74 -9.97 -15.83 -0.30
CA PRO A 74 -10.22 -14.40 -0.47
C PRO A 74 -10.32 -13.67 0.87
N ILE A 75 -9.89 -12.41 0.89
CA ILE A 75 -10.07 -11.54 2.05
C ILE A 75 -11.46 -10.89 1.95
N PRO A 76 -12.35 -11.11 2.93
CA PRO A 76 -13.68 -10.49 2.92
C PRO A 76 -13.62 -8.97 3.02
N ALA A 77 -14.64 -8.30 2.51
CA ALA A 77 -14.86 -6.89 2.79
C ALA A 77 -14.89 -6.61 4.31
N GLN A 78 -14.53 -5.39 4.70
CA GLN A 78 -14.46 -4.93 6.10
C GLN A 78 -13.39 -5.63 6.96
N THR A 79 -12.48 -6.40 6.36
CA THR A 79 -11.37 -7.04 7.09
C THR A 79 -10.21 -6.07 7.28
N PRO A 80 -9.78 -5.75 8.52
CA PRO A 80 -8.63 -4.88 8.74
C PRO A 80 -7.35 -5.49 8.17
N CYS A 81 -6.64 -4.71 7.37
CA CYS A 81 -5.39 -5.10 6.75
C CYS A 81 -4.30 -4.03 6.94
N TRP A 82 -3.06 -4.49 6.96
CA TRP A 82 -1.85 -3.72 7.15
C TRP A 82 -0.91 -3.94 5.98
N TRP A 83 -0.40 -2.85 5.45
CA TRP A 83 0.58 -2.90 4.37
C TRP A 83 1.77 -2.01 4.70
N ARG A 84 2.97 -2.58 4.63
CA ARG A 84 4.20 -1.88 4.95
C ARG A 84 4.95 -1.46 3.69
N VAL A 85 5.33 -0.19 3.65
CA VAL A 85 6.16 0.40 2.61
C VAL A 85 7.43 0.93 3.26
N SER A 86 8.58 0.37 2.90
CA SER A 86 9.88 0.85 3.35
C SER A 86 10.47 1.78 2.29
N LEU A 87 10.73 3.03 2.64
CA LEU A 87 11.39 4.01 1.80
C LEU A 87 12.89 3.99 2.11
N LEU A 88 13.69 3.79 1.07
CA LEU A 88 15.15 3.68 1.15
C LEU A 88 15.87 5.00 0.86
N ASP A 89 15.12 6.03 0.48
CA ASP A 89 15.59 7.40 0.23
C ASP A 89 14.83 8.40 1.12
N ASP A 90 15.56 9.15 1.95
CA ASP A 90 15.02 10.15 2.87
C ASP A 90 14.31 11.29 2.13
N ARG A 91 14.76 11.60 0.90
CA ARG A 91 14.12 12.62 0.07
C ARG A 91 12.72 12.18 -0.31
N LEU A 92 12.55 10.90 -0.63
CA LEU A 92 11.25 10.30 -0.93
C LEU A 92 10.31 10.37 0.28
N PHE A 93 10.81 10.05 1.48
CA PHE A 93 10.00 10.16 2.70
C PHE A 93 9.50 11.58 2.95
N ARG A 94 10.38 12.58 2.89
CA ARG A 94 10.01 14.00 3.09
C ARG A 94 9.01 14.48 2.05
N HIS A 95 9.17 14.06 0.80
CA HIS A 95 8.32 14.47 -0.30
C HIS A 95 6.93 13.83 -0.24
N LEU A 96 6.83 12.61 0.28
CA LEU A 96 5.55 11.93 0.43
C LEU A 96 4.82 12.33 1.72
N MET A 97 5.47 13.01 2.67
CA MET A 97 4.83 13.47 3.90
C MET A 97 3.48 14.20 3.69
N PRO A 98 3.35 15.13 2.72
CA PRO A 98 2.08 15.79 2.41
C PRO A 98 1.01 14.85 1.85
N LEU A 99 1.40 13.74 1.21
CA LEU A 99 0.46 12.74 0.71
C LEU A 99 -0.35 12.15 1.86
N TRP A 100 0.31 11.87 2.98
CA TRP A 100 -0.34 11.26 4.13
C TRP A 100 -1.28 12.22 4.85
N LEU A 101 -0.93 13.51 4.89
CA LEU A 101 -1.77 14.55 5.48
C LEU A 101 -3.04 14.82 4.65
N ASN A 102 -2.97 14.60 3.34
CA ASN A 102 -4.05 14.88 2.40
C ASN A 102 -4.76 13.62 1.88
N LEU A 103 -4.47 12.45 2.47
CA LEU A 103 -5.16 11.21 2.10
C LEU A 103 -6.64 11.35 2.44
N ASN A 104 -7.47 11.43 1.41
CA ASN A 104 -8.91 11.44 1.58
C ASN A 104 -9.36 10.04 2.06
N PRO A 105 -9.90 9.90 3.29
CA PRO A 105 -10.30 8.61 3.83
C PRO A 105 -11.49 8.00 3.08
N ASP A 106 -12.26 8.81 2.35
CA ASP A 106 -13.45 8.37 1.62
C ASP A 106 -13.15 7.97 0.17
N LYS A 107 -11.92 8.23 -0.32
CA LYS A 107 -11.53 7.86 -1.69
C LYS A 107 -11.15 6.38 -1.75
N PRO A 108 -11.87 5.55 -2.55
CA PRO A 108 -11.47 4.18 -2.79
C PRO A 108 -10.22 4.09 -3.66
N TRP A 109 -9.35 3.16 -3.30
CA TRP A 109 -8.14 2.77 -4.02
C TRP A 109 -8.28 1.36 -4.56
N HIS A 110 -7.87 1.16 -5.80
CA HIS A 110 -8.02 -0.15 -6.44
C HIS A 110 -6.81 -1.06 -6.18
N LEU A 111 -7.09 -2.28 -5.72
CA LEU A 111 -6.14 -3.38 -5.66
C LEU A 111 -6.67 -4.56 -6.48
N GLY A 112 -6.32 -4.58 -7.76
CA GLY A 112 -6.91 -5.52 -8.70
C GLY A 112 -8.41 -5.24 -8.86
N PRO A 113 -9.29 -6.24 -8.65
CA PRO A 113 -10.74 -6.05 -8.72
C PRO A 113 -11.35 -5.49 -7.42
N ALA A 114 -10.55 -5.28 -6.37
CA ALA A 114 -11.04 -4.86 -5.06
C ALA A 114 -10.84 -3.35 -4.82
N ASP A 115 -11.77 -2.76 -4.08
CA ASP A 115 -11.69 -1.39 -3.59
C ASP A 115 -11.24 -1.37 -2.13
N LEU A 116 -10.31 -0.49 -1.80
CA LEU A 116 -9.73 -0.33 -0.47
C LEU A 116 -9.86 1.12 -0.01
N LEU A 117 -10.16 1.32 1.28
CA LEU A 117 -9.95 2.60 1.93
C LEU A 117 -8.66 2.59 2.73
N ILE A 118 -7.94 3.71 2.72
CA ILE A 118 -6.83 3.94 3.64
C ILE A 118 -7.40 4.67 4.85
N THR A 119 -7.39 4.02 6.00
CA THR A 119 -7.95 4.58 7.24
C THR A 119 -6.93 5.39 8.02
N SER A 120 -5.65 5.01 7.94
CA SER A 120 -4.55 5.79 8.51
C SER A 120 -3.21 5.33 7.94
N VAL A 121 -2.19 6.18 8.06
CA VAL A 121 -0.79 5.85 7.75
C VAL A 121 0.06 6.18 8.98
N LEU A 122 0.88 5.23 9.40
CA LEU A 122 1.84 5.36 10.50
C LEU A 122 3.25 5.39 9.92
N GLY A 123 4.17 6.19 10.45
CA GLY A 123 5.53 6.36 9.93
C GLY A 123 6.57 6.70 10.99
#